data_AF-M7W2B5-F1
#
_entry.id   AF-M7W2B5-F1
#
_cell.length_a   1.000
_cell.length_b   1.000
_cell.length_c   1.000
_cell.angle_alpha   90.00
_cell.angle_beta   90.00
_cell.angle_gamma   90.00
#
_symmetry.space_group_name_H-M   'P 1'
#
loop_
_entity.id
_entity.type
_entity.pdbx_description
1 polymer ?
#
loop_
_entity_poly.entity_id
_entity_poly.type
_entity_poly.pdbx_seq_one_letter_code
_entity_poly.pdbx_strand_id
1 'polypeptide(L)'
;MNTTTTKETEEIINNINANLTIIRNLCTKHHLFISGSVATGKTTIFYKLKNKLCSEDNVYFINEYIDYDSEGEIFLRNLFADRISNFEFQHYIIDCYEKQLKSEEYNSADLIIWERHPFDALTVFCSNDNSLNIEEKYNINQRLTTLCAQYEIPLISDENTSLSSLDTSRISLTTAHEVILNSYIYPTLGGFIEYNLYLFFYCSNEFDQIKRINKRGRISEITKYKRVQDIIPLNTLYSNMYLSVRRKKTRNKLIK
;
A
#
# COMPACT_ATOMS: atom_id res chain seq x y z
N MET A 1 -7.86 23.24 54.88
CA MET A 1 -8.90 22.99 53.85
C MET A 1 -8.25 23.27 52.49
N ASN A 2 -8.52 22.44 51.47
CA ASN A 2 -8.02 22.47 50.07
C ASN A 2 -6.99 21.40 49.64
N THR A 3 -7.04 20.17 50.17
CA THR A 3 -6.27 19.03 49.63
C THR A 3 -7.12 17.98 48.90
N THR A 4 -8.45 18.08 48.99
CA THR A 4 -9.39 17.10 48.42
C THR A 4 -9.69 17.36 46.94
N THR A 5 -9.68 18.63 46.52
CA THR A 5 -10.03 19.06 45.15
C THR A 5 -8.99 18.69 44.10
N THR A 6 -7.70 18.63 44.45
CA THR A 6 -6.63 18.33 43.48
C THR A 6 -6.62 16.86 43.04
N LYS A 7 -6.89 15.92 43.94
CA LYS A 7 -6.93 14.48 43.61
C LYS A 7 -8.11 14.11 42.70
N GLU A 8 -9.29 14.66 42.98
CA GLU A 8 -10.48 14.44 42.13
C GLU A 8 -10.27 15.02 40.73
N THR A 9 -9.58 16.17 40.63
CA THR A 9 -9.26 16.79 39.33
C THR A 9 -8.25 15.96 38.54
N GLU A 10 -7.21 15.41 39.19
CA GLU A 10 -6.24 14.51 38.55
C GLU A 10 -6.87 13.19 38.08
N GLU A 11 -7.79 12.63 38.86
CA GLU A 11 -8.49 11.39 38.52
C GLU A 11 -9.45 11.57 37.34
N ILE A 12 -10.16 12.71 37.28
CA ILE A 12 -11.00 13.10 36.13
C ILE A 12 -10.15 13.30 34.87
N ILE A 13 -9.01 14.01 34.97
CA ILE A 13 -8.10 14.23 33.84
C ILE A 13 -7.53 12.89 33.34
N ASN A 14 -7.14 11.99 34.24
CA ASN A 14 -6.63 10.68 33.87
C ASN A 14 -7.70 9.81 33.20
N ASN A 15 -8.95 9.83 33.67
CA ASN A 15 -10.06 9.13 33.03
C ASN A 15 -10.41 9.72 31.66
N ILE A 16 -10.39 11.05 31.51
CA ILE A 16 -10.59 11.70 30.21
C ILE A 16 -9.47 11.30 29.24
N ASN A 17 -8.22 11.32 29.67
CA ASN A 17 -7.08 10.92 28.83
C ASN A 17 -7.11 9.43 28.47
N ALA A 18 -7.48 8.55 29.41
CA ALA A 18 -7.67 7.13 29.14
C ALA A 18 -8.80 6.90 28.13
N ASN A 19 -9.94 7.57 28.29
CA ASN A 19 -11.06 7.49 27.35
C ASN A 19 -10.72 8.10 25.99
N LEU A 20 -10.00 9.22 25.93
CA LEU A 20 -9.52 9.80 24.67
C LEU A 20 -8.49 8.89 23.97
N THR A 21 -7.70 8.14 24.72
CA THR A 21 -6.76 7.14 24.18
C THR A 21 -7.53 5.93 23.65
N ILE A 22 -8.54 5.45 24.37
CA ILE A 22 -9.44 4.38 23.91
C ILE A 22 -10.23 4.82 22.65
N ILE A 23 -10.75 6.04 22.63
CA ILE A 23 -11.46 6.62 21.47
C ILE A 23 -10.51 6.83 20.30
N ARG A 24 -9.28 7.31 20.53
CA ARG A 24 -8.26 7.40 19.47
C ARG A 24 -7.88 6.03 18.93
N ASN A 25 -7.75 5.02 19.79
CA ASN A 25 -7.50 3.64 19.39
C ASN A 25 -8.70 3.01 18.66
N LEU A 26 -9.92 3.51 18.89
CA LEU A 26 -11.14 3.17 18.14
C LEU A 26 -11.29 3.97 16.83
N CYS A 27 -10.44 4.98 16.57
CA CYS A 27 -10.57 5.89 15.43
C CYS A 27 -9.38 5.87 14.45
N THR A 28 -8.34 5.07 14.68
CA THR A 28 -7.23 4.95 13.72
C THR A 28 -7.55 3.92 12.65
N LYS A 29 -7.59 4.36 11.39
CA LYS A 29 -7.70 3.48 10.23
C LYS A 29 -6.51 2.52 10.17
N HIS A 30 -6.79 1.25 9.92
CA HIS A 30 -5.78 0.24 9.63
C HIS A 30 -5.57 0.11 8.12
N HIS A 31 -4.33 -0.12 7.71
CA HIS A 31 -3.95 -0.19 6.31
C HIS A 31 -3.28 -1.52 5.97
N LEU A 32 -3.82 -2.22 4.97
CA LEU A 32 -3.20 -3.37 4.31
C LEU A 32 -2.72 -2.97 2.93
N PHE A 33 -1.41 -2.93 2.72
CA PHE A 33 -0.81 -2.69 1.40
C PHE A 33 -0.40 -4.00 0.73
N ILE A 34 -1.01 -4.30 -0.41
CA ILE A 34 -0.64 -5.43 -1.26
C ILE A 34 0.26 -4.89 -2.38
N SER A 35 1.57 -4.96 -2.18
CA SER A 35 2.56 -4.39 -3.11
C SER A 35 3.45 -5.47 -3.75
N GLY A 36 4.18 -5.09 -4.80
CA GLY A 36 5.11 -5.95 -5.52
C GLY A 36 5.07 -5.76 -7.04
N SER A 37 5.96 -6.47 -7.74
CA SER A 37 6.11 -6.36 -9.19
C SER A 37 4.86 -6.75 -9.98
N VAL A 38 4.83 -6.48 -11.29
CA VAL A 38 3.71 -6.85 -12.17
C VAL A 38 3.51 -8.37 -12.19
N ALA A 39 2.26 -8.83 -12.36
CA ALA A 39 1.90 -10.24 -12.48
C ALA A 39 2.36 -11.19 -11.34
N THR A 40 2.60 -10.67 -10.13
CA THR A 40 2.88 -11.48 -8.93
C THR A 40 1.62 -11.99 -8.22
N GLY A 41 0.42 -11.82 -8.79
CA GLY A 41 -0.84 -12.30 -8.20
C GLY A 41 -1.57 -11.32 -7.28
N LYS A 42 -1.07 -10.08 -7.14
CA LYS A 42 -1.66 -9.01 -6.31
C LYS A 42 -3.13 -8.75 -6.64
N THR A 43 -3.41 -8.38 -7.88
CA THR A 43 -4.75 -8.08 -8.39
C THR A 43 -5.71 -9.23 -8.15
N THR A 44 -5.25 -10.48 -8.32
CA THR A 44 -6.09 -11.65 -8.05
C THR A 44 -6.45 -11.78 -6.57
N ILE A 45 -5.50 -11.58 -5.65
CA ILE A 45 -5.79 -11.57 -4.21
C ILE A 45 -6.69 -10.40 -3.84
N PHE A 46 -6.39 -9.21 -4.36
CA PHE A 46 -7.16 -8.01 -4.13
C PHE A 46 -8.64 -8.20 -4.50
N TYR A 47 -8.94 -8.71 -5.69
CA TYR A 47 -10.32 -9.02 -6.08
C TYR A 47 -10.96 -10.15 -5.27
N LYS A 48 -10.19 -11.18 -4.87
CA LYS A 48 -10.73 -12.23 -3.98
C LYS A 48 -11.15 -11.64 -2.63
N LEU A 49 -10.32 -10.78 -2.04
CA LEU A 49 -10.64 -10.07 -0.80
C LEU A 49 -11.84 -9.15 -0.99
N LYS A 50 -11.86 -8.35 -2.06
CA LYS A 50 -12.96 -7.44 -2.39
C LYS A 50 -14.29 -8.18 -2.53
N ASN A 51 -14.30 -9.31 -3.23
CA ASN A 51 -15.51 -10.13 -3.38
C ASN A 51 -15.94 -10.78 -2.06
N LYS A 52 -14.99 -11.12 -1.19
CA LYS A 52 -15.29 -11.75 0.11
C LYS A 52 -15.80 -10.75 1.14
N LEU A 53 -15.36 -9.49 1.06
CA LEU A 53 -15.62 -8.43 2.03
C LEU A 53 -16.55 -7.34 1.46
N CYS A 54 -17.23 -7.60 0.34
CA CYS A 54 -18.07 -6.59 -0.32
C CYS A 54 -19.30 -6.15 0.50
N SER A 55 -19.67 -6.92 1.52
CA SER A 55 -20.75 -6.61 2.45
C SER A 55 -20.27 -5.99 3.77
N GLU A 56 -18.96 -5.76 3.92
CA GLU A 56 -18.38 -5.21 5.14
C GLU A 56 -18.23 -3.68 4.97
N ASP A 57 -19.14 -2.91 5.55
CA ASP A 57 -19.18 -1.44 5.42
C ASP A 57 -17.96 -0.74 6.04
N ASN A 58 -17.22 -1.44 6.90
CA ASN A 58 -15.99 -0.94 7.53
C ASN A 58 -14.71 -1.25 6.74
N VAL A 59 -14.81 -1.83 5.54
CA VAL A 59 -13.66 -2.12 4.68
C VAL A 59 -13.73 -1.32 3.39
N TYR A 60 -12.69 -0.53 3.11
CA TYR A 60 -12.58 0.20 1.85
C TYR A 60 -11.41 -0.30 0.99
N PHE A 61 -11.61 -0.33 -0.33
CA PHE A 61 -10.65 -0.85 -1.29
C PHE A 61 -10.14 0.26 -2.21
N ILE A 62 -8.83 0.54 -2.13
CA ILE A 62 -8.13 1.44 -3.04
C ILE A 62 -7.53 0.63 -4.19
N ASN A 63 -8.04 0.84 -5.39
CA ASN A 63 -7.64 0.10 -6.59
C ASN A 63 -6.42 0.75 -7.26
N GLU A 64 -5.62 -0.05 -8.00
CA GLU A 64 -4.56 0.47 -8.86
C GLU A 64 -5.17 1.39 -9.93
N TYR A 65 -4.47 2.50 -10.27
CA TYR A 65 -4.95 3.50 -11.22
C TYR A 65 -5.43 2.91 -12.57
N ILE A 66 -4.78 1.84 -13.05
CA ILE A 66 -5.13 1.15 -14.31
C ILE A 66 -6.52 0.51 -14.24
N ASP A 67 -6.90 0.00 -13.08
CA ASP A 67 -8.19 -0.66 -12.86
C ASP A 67 -9.26 0.29 -12.30
N TYR A 68 -8.85 1.47 -11.83
CA TYR A 68 -9.74 2.50 -11.29
C TYR A 68 -10.30 3.45 -12.37
N ASP A 69 -9.44 3.96 -13.24
CA ASP A 69 -9.78 5.01 -14.20
C ASP A 69 -9.70 4.45 -15.62
N SER A 70 -10.71 4.76 -16.45
CA SER A 70 -10.81 4.21 -17.82
C SER A 70 -9.65 4.63 -18.73
N GLU A 71 -8.98 5.74 -18.42
CA GLU A 71 -7.81 6.22 -19.16
C GLU A 71 -6.50 5.60 -18.64
N GLY A 72 -6.54 4.78 -17.59
CA GLY A 72 -5.34 4.26 -16.92
C GLY A 72 -4.41 3.47 -17.85
N GLU A 73 -4.97 2.59 -18.70
CA GLU A 73 -4.17 1.87 -19.70
C GLU A 73 -3.65 2.80 -20.81
N ILE A 74 -4.38 3.86 -21.14
CA ILE A 74 -3.97 4.86 -22.14
C ILE A 74 -2.76 5.64 -21.64
N PHE A 75 -2.78 6.10 -20.39
CA PHE A 75 -1.65 6.77 -19.75
C PHE A 75 -0.43 5.84 -19.66
N LEU A 76 -0.62 4.58 -19.24
CA LEU A 76 0.48 3.61 -19.18
C LEU A 76 1.10 3.38 -20.57
N ARG A 77 0.26 3.23 -21.60
CA ARG A 77 0.73 3.08 -22.98
C ARG A 77 1.49 4.31 -23.47
N ASN A 78 1.01 5.51 -23.14
CA ASN A 78 1.68 6.75 -23.49
C ASN A 78 3.03 6.88 -22.80
N LEU A 79 3.13 6.48 -21.53
CA LEU A 79 4.41 6.42 -20.82
C LEU A 79 5.39 5.46 -21.50
N PHE A 80 4.95 4.24 -21.84
CA PHE A 80 5.82 3.25 -22.50
C PHE A 80 6.25 3.63 -23.93
N ALA A 81 5.50 4.54 -24.56
CA ALA A 81 5.81 5.10 -25.88
C ALA A 81 6.53 6.46 -25.80
N ASP A 82 6.98 6.87 -24.61
CA ASP A 82 7.68 8.14 -24.34
C ASP A 82 6.88 9.38 -24.80
N ARG A 83 5.53 9.29 -24.77
CA ARG A 83 4.61 10.39 -25.15
C ARG A 83 4.22 11.29 -23.99
N ILE A 84 4.38 10.79 -22.76
CA ILE A 84 4.26 11.55 -21.53
C ILE A 84 5.47 11.25 -20.67
N SER A 85 5.87 12.21 -19.85
CA SER A 85 6.96 12.06 -18.90
C SER A 85 6.55 11.17 -17.71
N ASN A 86 7.54 10.65 -16.98
CA ASN A 86 7.29 10.04 -15.67
C ASN A 86 6.63 11.04 -14.71
N PHE A 87 6.99 12.33 -14.81
CA PHE A 87 6.43 13.37 -13.96
C PHE A 87 4.92 13.49 -14.15
N GLU A 88 4.45 13.66 -15.39
CA GLU A 88 3.02 13.70 -15.72
C GLU A 88 2.30 12.43 -15.29
N PHE A 89 2.92 11.26 -15.51
CA PHE A 89 2.32 9.99 -15.13
C PHE A 89 2.19 9.82 -13.61
N GLN A 90 3.19 10.21 -12.82
CA GLN A 90 3.09 10.15 -11.36
C GLN A 90 2.03 11.12 -10.83
N HIS A 91 1.87 12.29 -11.44
CA HIS A 91 0.81 13.21 -11.07
C HIS A 91 -0.57 12.59 -11.30
N TYR A 92 -0.78 11.95 -12.45
CA TYR A 92 -2.01 11.23 -12.76
C TYR A 92 -2.32 10.12 -11.73
N ILE A 93 -1.31 9.31 -11.35
CA ILE A 93 -1.49 8.26 -10.33
C ILE A 93 -1.93 8.85 -8.98
N ILE A 94 -1.30 9.96 -8.55
CA ILE A 94 -1.65 10.64 -7.30
C ILE A 94 -3.09 11.16 -7.37
N ASP A 95 -3.51 11.74 -8.49
CA ASP A 95 -4.87 12.24 -8.68
C ASP A 95 -5.90 11.08 -8.60
N CYS A 96 -5.58 9.90 -9.13
CA CYS A 96 -6.43 8.71 -8.98
C CYS A 96 -6.57 8.25 -7.53
N TYR A 97 -5.49 8.30 -6.74
CA TYR A 97 -5.57 8.00 -5.31
C TYR A 97 -6.41 9.06 -4.57
N GLU A 98 -6.17 10.34 -4.83
CA GLU A 98 -6.88 11.43 -4.17
C GLU A 98 -8.40 11.38 -4.44
N LYS A 99 -8.82 11.03 -5.65
CA LYS A 99 -10.24 10.82 -5.98
C LYS A 99 -10.89 9.71 -5.15
N GLN A 100 -10.20 8.57 -4.98
CA GLN A 100 -10.71 7.45 -4.16
C GLN A 100 -10.79 7.83 -2.67
N LEU A 101 -9.81 8.60 -2.18
CA LEU A 101 -9.70 8.99 -0.77
C LEU A 101 -10.70 10.08 -0.36
N LYS A 102 -11.23 10.85 -1.31
CA LYS A 102 -12.28 11.86 -1.04
C LYS A 102 -13.68 11.27 -0.82
N SER A 103 -13.83 9.95 -0.91
CA SER A 103 -15.13 9.27 -0.79
C SER A 103 -15.60 9.19 0.67
N GLU A 104 -16.92 9.12 0.87
CA GLU A 104 -17.50 8.94 2.21
C GLU A 104 -17.16 7.54 2.76
N GLU A 105 -17.13 6.55 1.87
CA GLU A 105 -16.78 5.17 2.16
C GLU A 105 -15.36 5.03 2.71
N TYR A 106 -14.41 5.80 2.16
CA TYR A 106 -13.07 5.86 2.75
C TYR A 106 -13.11 6.43 4.17
N ASN A 107 -13.88 7.50 4.40
CA ASN A 107 -13.94 8.17 5.70
C ASN A 107 -14.58 7.29 6.78
N SER A 108 -15.60 6.49 6.42
CA SER A 108 -16.31 5.60 7.34
C SER A 108 -15.62 4.25 7.58
N ALA A 109 -14.66 3.87 6.74
CA ALA A 109 -13.98 2.59 6.88
C ALA A 109 -12.95 2.58 8.03
N ASP A 110 -12.83 1.42 8.67
CA ASP A 110 -11.85 1.12 9.70
C ASP A 110 -10.61 0.43 9.11
N LEU A 111 -10.80 -0.35 8.04
CA LEU A 111 -9.73 -1.05 7.33
C LEU A 111 -9.68 -0.62 5.87
N ILE A 112 -8.52 -0.13 5.43
CA ILE A 112 -8.26 0.25 4.06
C ILE A 112 -7.31 -0.77 3.42
N ILE A 113 -7.75 -1.41 2.34
CA ILE A 113 -6.97 -2.38 1.58
C ILE A 113 -6.52 -1.74 0.27
N TRP A 114 -5.21 -1.74 0.03
CA TRP A 114 -4.59 -1.03 -1.07
C TRP A 114 -3.98 -2.00 -2.08
N GLU A 115 -4.32 -1.82 -3.36
CA GLU A 115 -3.54 -2.37 -4.45
C GLU A 115 -2.37 -1.43 -4.74
N ARG A 116 -1.26 -1.68 -4.05
CA ARG A 116 -0.01 -0.87 -3.94
C ARG A 116 -0.09 0.30 -2.95
N HIS A 117 1.07 0.60 -2.39
CA HIS A 117 1.26 1.78 -1.56
C HIS A 117 1.53 3.01 -2.47
N PRO A 118 1.04 4.23 -2.15
CA PRO A 118 1.25 5.41 -2.99
C PRO A 118 2.71 5.72 -3.32
N PHE A 119 3.64 5.45 -2.40
CA PHE A 119 5.07 5.64 -2.64
C PHE A 119 5.72 4.63 -3.61
N ASP A 120 5.05 3.54 -4.03
CA ASP A 120 5.59 2.62 -5.03
C ASP A 120 5.93 3.38 -6.34
N ALA A 121 5.12 4.37 -6.70
CA ALA A 121 5.32 5.34 -7.77
C ALA A 121 6.75 5.91 -7.80
N LEU A 122 7.14 6.60 -6.72
CA LEU A 122 8.46 7.22 -6.62
C LEU A 122 9.58 6.21 -6.41
N THR A 123 9.37 5.27 -5.50
CA THR A 123 10.46 4.45 -4.97
C THR A 123 10.86 3.33 -5.93
N VAL A 124 9.94 2.90 -6.81
CA VAL A 124 10.18 1.86 -7.79
C VAL A 124 10.20 2.42 -9.19
N PHE A 125 9.11 3.05 -9.65
CA PHE A 125 8.99 3.44 -11.05
C PHE A 125 9.85 4.65 -11.43
N CYS A 126 10.13 5.53 -10.47
CA CYS A 126 11.04 6.68 -10.65
C CYS A 126 12.36 6.54 -9.89
N SER A 127 12.81 5.30 -9.70
CA SER A 127 14.04 4.99 -8.94
C SER A 127 15.34 5.34 -9.68
N ASN A 128 15.31 5.42 -11.01
CA ASN A 128 16.48 5.77 -11.80
C ASN A 128 16.71 7.30 -11.80
N ASP A 129 17.96 7.74 -11.63
CA ASP A 129 18.31 9.17 -11.54
C ASP A 129 17.96 9.99 -12.80
N ASN A 130 17.72 9.33 -13.94
CA ASN A 130 17.32 9.99 -15.18
C ASN A 130 15.80 10.00 -15.42
N SER A 131 15.00 9.42 -14.51
CA SER A 131 13.55 9.31 -14.70
C SER A 131 12.80 10.57 -14.31
N LEU A 132 13.33 11.33 -13.34
CA LEU A 132 12.83 12.60 -12.86
C LEU A 132 14.04 13.48 -12.50
N ASN A 133 13.96 14.78 -12.78
CA ASN A 133 14.93 15.73 -12.26
C ASN A 133 14.69 15.99 -10.75
N ILE A 134 15.61 16.71 -10.10
CA ILE A 134 15.56 16.97 -8.65
C ILE A 134 14.29 17.71 -8.24
N GLU A 135 13.86 18.69 -9.03
CA GLU A 135 12.67 19.51 -8.76
C GLU A 135 11.38 18.69 -8.90
N GLU A 136 11.27 17.91 -9.99
CA GLU A 136 10.15 17.00 -10.24
C GLU A 136 10.01 15.97 -9.11
N LYS A 137 11.14 15.36 -8.70
CA LYS A 137 11.18 14.41 -7.59
C LYS A 137 10.77 15.05 -6.28
N TYR A 138 11.23 16.27 -6.01
CA TYR A 138 10.81 17.04 -4.83
C TYR A 138 9.30 17.32 -4.85
N ASN A 139 8.77 17.77 -5.99
CA ASN A 139 7.34 18.10 -6.13
C ASN A 139 6.45 16.87 -5.88
N ILE A 140 6.73 15.75 -6.54
CA ILE A 140 5.97 14.51 -6.35
C ILE A 140 6.07 14.04 -4.89
N ASN A 141 7.26 14.14 -4.28
CA ASN A 141 7.43 13.75 -2.88
C ASN A 141 6.60 14.64 -1.94
N GLN A 142 6.57 15.96 -2.16
CA GLN A 142 5.72 16.87 -1.38
C GLN A 142 4.23 16.53 -1.53
N ARG A 143 3.77 16.24 -2.75
CA ARG A 143 2.39 15.82 -3.01
C ARG A 143 2.05 14.53 -2.28
N LEU A 144 2.91 13.51 -2.36
CA LEU A 144 2.69 12.23 -1.66
C LEU A 144 2.74 12.38 -0.15
N THR A 145 3.68 13.16 0.40
CA THR A 145 3.73 13.45 1.84
C THR A 145 2.45 14.16 2.29
N THR A 146 1.95 15.13 1.52
CA THR A 146 0.71 15.84 1.82
C THR A 146 -0.48 14.89 1.78
N LEU A 147 -0.59 14.06 0.73
CA LEU A 147 -1.65 13.05 0.60
C LEU A 147 -1.64 12.08 1.79
N CYS A 148 -0.48 11.52 2.13
CA CYS A 148 -0.35 10.59 3.24
C CYS A 148 -0.70 11.23 4.58
N ALA A 149 -0.28 12.47 4.82
CA ALA A 149 -0.63 13.18 6.05
C ALA A 149 -2.12 13.49 6.14
N GLN A 150 -2.73 13.95 5.04
CA GLN A 150 -4.15 14.33 5.00
C GLN A 150 -5.08 13.14 5.22
N TYR A 151 -4.73 11.97 4.68
CA TYR A 151 -5.54 10.75 4.73
C TYR A 151 -4.93 9.68 5.63
N GLU A 152 -4.12 10.09 6.62
CA GLU A 152 -3.55 9.21 7.65
C GLU A 152 -2.89 7.93 7.10
N ILE A 153 -2.34 7.98 5.88
CA ILE A 153 -1.75 6.82 5.21
C ILE A 153 -0.36 6.61 5.81
N PRO A 154 -0.12 5.49 6.52
CA PRO A 154 1.17 5.24 7.16
C PRO A 154 2.25 5.01 6.10
N LEU A 155 3.46 5.49 6.38
CA LEU A 155 4.60 5.15 5.55
C LEU A 155 5.03 3.70 5.82
N ILE A 156 5.51 3.02 4.78
CA ILE A 156 6.03 1.64 4.89
C ILE A 156 7.14 1.54 5.97
N SER A 157 7.86 2.63 6.23
CA SER A 157 8.93 2.71 7.23
C SER A 157 8.46 2.90 8.68
N ASP A 158 7.18 3.21 8.92
CA ASP A 158 6.68 3.57 10.24
C ASP A 158 6.75 2.39 11.22
N GLU A 159 6.98 2.67 12.51
CA GLU A 159 7.16 1.62 13.53
C GLU A 159 5.92 0.74 13.68
N ASN A 160 4.73 1.31 13.51
CA ASN A 160 3.44 0.62 13.56
C ASN A 160 3.09 -0.13 12.27
N THR A 161 3.97 -0.16 11.27
CA THR A 161 3.76 -0.94 10.04
C THR A 161 4.56 -2.24 10.08
N SER A 162 3.89 -3.39 10.12
CA SER A 162 4.53 -4.68 9.98
C SER A 162 4.88 -4.98 8.51
N LEU A 163 5.97 -5.70 8.30
CA LEU A 163 6.45 -6.10 6.97
C LEU A 163 6.39 -7.62 6.84
N SER A 164 5.71 -8.08 5.79
CA SER A 164 5.66 -9.49 5.40
C SER A 164 5.94 -9.63 3.91
N SER A 165 6.36 -10.83 3.49
CA SER A 165 6.59 -11.14 2.07
C SER A 165 6.04 -12.51 1.72
N LEU A 166 5.51 -12.65 0.50
CA LEU A 166 4.86 -13.87 0.04
C LEU A 166 5.34 -14.25 -1.38
N ASP A 167 5.85 -15.48 -1.51
CA ASP A 167 6.26 -16.05 -2.79
C ASP A 167 5.11 -16.79 -3.46
N THR A 168 4.53 -16.17 -4.49
CA THR A 168 3.39 -16.72 -5.22
C THR A 168 3.75 -17.79 -6.25
N SER A 169 5.03 -18.12 -6.44
CA SER A 169 5.40 -19.33 -7.19
C SER A 169 5.28 -20.58 -6.32
N ARG A 170 5.35 -20.42 -4.98
CA ARG A 170 5.38 -21.53 -4.01
C ARG A 170 4.07 -21.69 -3.25
N ILE A 171 3.35 -20.59 -3.03
CA ILE A 171 2.09 -20.58 -2.28
C ILE A 171 0.93 -20.31 -3.24
N SER A 172 -0.11 -21.14 -3.15
CA SER A 172 -1.33 -20.93 -3.94
C SER A 172 -2.02 -19.63 -3.54
N LEU A 173 -2.64 -18.95 -4.50
CA LEU A 173 -3.38 -17.72 -4.22
C LEU A 173 -4.63 -17.95 -3.35
N THR A 174 -5.14 -19.18 -3.27
CA THR A 174 -6.23 -19.51 -2.33
C THR A 174 -5.71 -19.57 -0.89
N THR A 175 -4.58 -20.25 -0.68
CA THR A 175 -3.92 -20.29 0.64
C THR A 175 -3.49 -18.90 1.10
N ALA A 176 -2.88 -18.11 0.20
CA ALA A 176 -2.50 -16.74 0.51
C ALA A 176 -3.70 -15.88 0.95
N HIS A 177 -4.83 -16.00 0.24
CA HIS A 177 -6.06 -15.31 0.56
C HIS A 177 -6.61 -15.69 1.96
N GLU A 178 -6.69 -16.98 2.26
CA GLU A 178 -7.15 -17.46 3.57
C GLU A 178 -6.23 -17.01 4.71
N VAL A 179 -4.91 -17.05 4.50
CA VAL A 179 -3.94 -16.56 5.49
C VAL A 179 -4.13 -15.07 5.74
N ILE A 180 -4.28 -14.25 4.71
CA ILE A 180 -4.47 -12.80 4.88
C ILE A 180 -5.77 -12.50 5.64
N LEU A 181 -6.86 -13.19 5.30
CA LEU A 181 -8.14 -13.03 5.98
C LEU A 181 -8.04 -13.39 7.47
N ASN A 182 -7.55 -14.59 7.76
CA ASN A 182 -7.60 -15.15 9.11
C ASN A 182 -6.50 -14.61 10.03
N SER A 183 -5.34 -14.24 9.48
CA SER A 183 -4.20 -13.77 10.30
C SER A 183 -4.11 -12.26 10.43
N TYR A 184 -4.74 -11.50 9.53
CA TYR A 184 -4.69 -10.04 9.56
C TYR A 184 -6.08 -9.40 9.54
N ILE A 185 -6.89 -9.64 8.51
CA ILE A 185 -8.14 -8.88 8.31
C ILE A 185 -9.14 -9.10 9.46
N TYR A 186 -9.59 -10.33 9.72
CA TYR A 186 -10.56 -10.57 10.78
C TYR A 186 -10.03 -10.18 12.17
N PRO A 187 -8.77 -10.46 12.54
CA PRO A 187 -8.20 -9.95 13.78
C PRO A 187 -8.19 -8.41 13.86
N THR A 188 -7.94 -7.72 12.75
CA THR A 188 -7.97 -6.24 12.69
C THR A 188 -9.40 -5.73 12.89
N LEU A 189 -10.39 -6.28 12.18
CA LEU A 189 -11.80 -5.92 12.35
C LEU A 189 -12.33 -6.26 13.75
N GLY A 190 -11.75 -7.26 14.41
CA GLY A 190 -12.04 -7.61 15.81
C GLY A 190 -11.29 -6.79 16.85
N GLY A 191 -10.44 -5.83 16.44
CA GLY A 191 -9.66 -4.98 17.35
C GLY A 191 -8.48 -5.68 18.05
N PHE A 192 -8.03 -6.84 17.54
CA PHE A 192 -6.91 -7.60 18.12
C PHE A 192 -5.54 -7.22 17.53
N ILE A 193 -5.53 -6.46 16.43
CA ILE A 193 -4.31 -6.01 15.75
C ILE A 193 -4.31 -4.49 15.71
N GLU A 194 -3.22 -3.90 16.23
CA GLU A 194 -3.04 -2.44 16.29
C GLU A 194 -2.00 -1.93 15.26
N TYR A 195 -1.58 -2.78 14.31
CA TYR A 195 -0.54 -2.45 13.34
C TYR A 195 -1.04 -2.48 11.89
N ASN A 196 -0.43 -1.65 11.05
CA ASN A 196 -0.62 -1.65 9.59
C ASN A 196 0.21 -2.77 8.96
N LEU A 197 -0.24 -3.38 7.86
CA LEU A 197 0.51 -4.45 7.20
C LEU A 197 0.92 -4.04 5.79
N TYR A 198 2.22 -4.08 5.52
CA TYR A 198 2.74 -4.06 4.16
C TYR A 198 3.14 -5.48 3.75
N LEU A 199 2.47 -6.01 2.73
CA LEU A 199 2.66 -7.37 2.22
C LEU A 199 3.29 -7.33 0.82
N PHE A 200 4.55 -7.74 0.75
CA PHE A 200 5.32 -7.80 -0.48
C PHE A 200 5.10 -9.12 -1.23
N PHE A 201 4.34 -9.07 -2.32
CA PHE A 201 4.15 -10.18 -3.24
C PHE A 201 5.27 -10.25 -4.28
N TYR A 202 5.95 -11.39 -4.30
CA TYR A 202 6.95 -11.69 -5.33
C TYR A 202 6.68 -13.05 -5.97
N CYS A 203 7.38 -13.33 -7.07
CA CYS A 203 7.33 -14.60 -7.76
C CYS A 203 8.77 -15.00 -8.04
N SER A 204 9.27 -16.01 -7.31
CA SER A 204 10.66 -16.50 -7.51
C SER A 204 10.87 -17.30 -8.80
N ASN A 205 9.81 -17.51 -9.58
CA ASN A 205 9.87 -18.12 -10.90
C ASN A 205 9.42 -17.11 -11.96
N GLU A 206 10.38 -16.44 -12.59
CA GLU A 206 10.11 -15.40 -13.58
C GLU A 206 9.41 -15.95 -14.83
N PHE A 207 9.60 -17.23 -15.18
CA PHE A 207 8.86 -17.84 -16.29
C PHE A 207 7.36 -17.93 -16.00
N ASP A 208 6.99 -18.26 -14.77
CA ASP A 208 5.58 -18.26 -14.37
C ASP A 208 5.02 -16.83 -14.29
N GLN A 209 5.84 -15.86 -13.89
CA GLN A 209 5.46 -14.45 -13.93
C GLN A 209 5.18 -13.99 -15.37
N ILE A 210 6.04 -14.31 -16.34
CA ILE A 210 5.82 -13.99 -17.76
C ILE A 210 4.55 -14.66 -18.29
N LYS A 211 4.31 -15.94 -17.96
CA LYS A 211 3.05 -16.62 -18.33
C LYS A 211 1.82 -15.88 -17.79
N ARG A 212 1.89 -15.36 -16.56
CA ARG A 212 0.81 -14.58 -15.95
C ARG A 212 0.60 -13.23 -16.65
N ILE A 213 1.66 -12.54 -17.07
CA ILE A 213 1.56 -11.30 -17.87
C ILE A 213 0.78 -11.59 -19.17
N ASN A 214 1.21 -12.63 -19.90
CA ASN A 214 0.56 -13.02 -21.16
C ASN A 214 -0.90 -13.42 -20.95
N LYS A 215 -1.21 -14.17 -19.88
CA LYS A 215 -2.58 -14.56 -19.55
C LYS A 215 -3.46 -13.36 -19.16
N ARG A 216 -2.91 -12.35 -18.50
CA ARG A 216 -3.64 -11.14 -18.05
C ARG A 216 -4.14 -10.30 -19.23
N GLY A 217 -3.41 -10.28 -20.35
CA GLY A 217 -3.90 -9.67 -21.59
C GLY A 217 -3.74 -8.14 -21.70
N ARG A 218 -3.09 -7.46 -20.72
CA ARG A 218 -2.82 -6.01 -20.82
C ARG A 218 -1.80 -5.76 -21.94
N ILE A 219 -2.21 -5.06 -23.00
CA ILE A 219 -1.43 -4.96 -24.25
C ILE A 219 -0.11 -4.21 -24.01
N SER A 220 -0.18 -3.13 -23.22
CA SER A 220 0.98 -2.32 -22.83
C SER A 220 2.03 -3.14 -22.04
N GLU A 221 1.61 -3.90 -21.03
CA GLU A 221 2.48 -4.78 -20.24
C GLU A 221 3.09 -5.91 -21.09
N ILE A 222 2.29 -6.57 -21.93
CA ILE A 222 2.77 -7.65 -22.82
C ILE A 222 3.83 -7.12 -23.79
N THR A 223 3.63 -5.90 -24.30
CA THR A 223 4.59 -5.27 -25.22
C THR A 223 5.90 -4.90 -24.52
N LYS A 224 5.83 -4.45 -23.26
CA LYS A 224 7.01 -4.04 -22.49
C LYS A 224 7.80 -5.22 -21.92
N TYR A 225 7.11 -6.24 -21.41
CA TYR A 225 7.68 -7.35 -20.64
C TYR A 225 7.61 -8.68 -21.42
N LYS A 226 8.23 -8.71 -22.60
CA LYS A 226 8.14 -9.87 -23.51
C LYS A 226 8.95 -11.07 -23.02
N ARG A 227 10.05 -10.80 -22.31
CA ARG A 227 11.02 -11.81 -21.85
C ARG A 227 11.33 -11.63 -20.38
N VAL A 228 11.87 -12.68 -19.77
CA VAL A 228 12.32 -12.68 -18.38
C VAL A 228 13.30 -11.53 -18.09
N GLN A 229 14.21 -11.23 -19.03
CA GLN A 229 15.18 -10.14 -18.89
C GLN A 229 14.52 -8.76 -18.77
N ASP A 230 13.32 -8.58 -19.35
CA ASP A 230 12.63 -7.30 -19.35
C ASP A 230 11.96 -7.03 -17.99
N ILE A 231 11.68 -8.07 -17.17
CA ILE A 231 11.04 -7.94 -15.85
C ILE A 231 12.02 -7.96 -14.67
N ILE A 232 13.21 -8.56 -14.85
CA ILE A 232 14.25 -8.63 -13.81
C ILE A 232 14.53 -7.25 -13.19
N PRO A 233 14.76 -6.16 -13.96
CA PRO A 233 15.03 -4.84 -13.37
C PRO A 233 13.92 -4.38 -12.42
N LEU A 234 12.65 -4.57 -12.82
CA LEU A 234 11.51 -4.21 -11.99
C LEU A 234 11.42 -5.05 -10.72
N ASN A 235 11.63 -6.37 -10.83
CA ASN A 235 11.67 -7.28 -9.68
C ASN A 235 12.79 -6.89 -8.69
N THR A 236 13.97 -6.53 -9.20
CA THR A 236 15.10 -6.07 -8.40
C THR A 236 14.78 -4.78 -7.67
N LEU A 237 14.15 -3.80 -8.32
CA LEU A 237 13.76 -2.54 -7.69
C LEU A 237 12.79 -2.75 -6.51
N TYR A 238 11.73 -3.54 -6.71
CA TYR A 238 10.82 -3.90 -5.63
C TYR A 238 11.52 -4.63 -4.47
N SER A 239 12.38 -5.61 -4.80
CA SER A 239 13.12 -6.38 -3.79
C SER A 239 14.07 -5.49 -2.98
N ASN A 240 14.77 -4.58 -3.65
CA ASN A 240 15.67 -3.62 -3.02
C ASN A 240 14.92 -2.66 -2.11
N MET A 241 13.78 -2.13 -2.56
CA MET A 241 12.90 -1.29 -1.73
C MET A 241 12.50 -2.04 -0.46
N TYR A 242 11.94 -3.25 -0.57
CA TYR A 242 11.52 -4.05 0.58
C TYR A 242 12.67 -4.34 1.55
N LEU A 243 13.82 -4.79 1.04
CA LEU A 243 14.99 -5.08 1.88
C LEU A 243 15.55 -3.82 2.56
N SER A 244 15.51 -2.67 1.89
CA SER A 244 15.97 -1.41 2.46
C SER A 244 15.13 -0.99 3.67
N VAL A 245 13.80 -1.09 3.58
CA VAL A 245 12.90 -0.76 4.69
C VAL A 245 13.05 -1.78 5.82
N ARG A 246 13.12 -3.07 5.49
CA ARG A 246 13.33 -4.13 6.48
C ARG A 246 14.61 -3.92 7.29
N ARG A 247 15.73 -3.59 6.63
CA ARG A 247 17.01 -3.30 7.30
C ARG A 247 16.92 -2.09 8.22
N LYS A 248 16.26 -1.00 7.79
CA LYS A 248 16.04 0.19 8.63
C LYS A 248 15.28 -0.17 9.90
N LYS A 249 14.20 -0.95 9.78
CA LYS A 249 13.40 -1.41 10.93
C LYS A 249 14.17 -2.32 11.89
N THR A 250 14.98 -3.26 11.38
CA THR A 250 15.81 -4.10 12.25
C THR A 250 16.86 -3.29 13.00
N ARG A 251 17.50 -2.30 12.36
CA ARG A 251 18.49 -1.43 13.02
C ARG A 251 17.89 -0.61 14.16
N ASN A 252 16.71 -0.02 13.94
CA ASN A 252 16.04 0.80 14.96
C ASN A 252 15.63 -0.02 16.19
N LYS A 253 15.37 -1.33 16.03
CA LYS A 253 15.08 -2.24 17.14
C LYS A 253 16.30 -2.65 17.97
N LEU A 254 17.52 -2.50 17.45
CA LEU A 254 18.76 -2.86 18.15
C LEU A 254 19.35 -1.69 18.96
N ILE A 255 18.84 -0.47 18.75
CA ILE A 255 19.32 0.76 19.41
C ILE A 255 18.40 1.17 20.58
N LYS A 256 17.23 0.56 20.71
CA LYS A 256 16.32 0.68 21.86
C LYS A 256 16.58 -0.47 22.84
#